data_AF-H0SIZ9-F1
#
_entry.id   AF-H0SIZ9-F1
#
_cell.length_a   1.000
_cell.length_b   1.000
_cell.length_c   1.000
_cell.angle_alpha   90.00
_cell.angle_beta   90.00
_cell.angle_gamma   90.00
#
_symmetry.space_group_name_H-M   'P 1'
#
loop_
_entity.id
_entity.type
_entity.pdbx_description
1 polymer ?
#
loop_
_entity_poly.entity_id
_entity_poly.type
_entity_poly.pdbx_seq_one_letter_code
_entity_poly.pdbx_strand_id
1 'polypeptide(L)' 'MHLHIFSDLHADMADIKPIPALPGVDVVVVAGDVGEGAVIGFARLREIVAEDVPIVMVMGNHEFYHRIYPDELKQA' A
#
# COMPACT_ATOMS: atom_id res chain seq x y z
N MET A 1 -12.48 -12.08 -12.84
CA MET A 1 -11.77 -10.95 -12.25
C MET A 1 -11.83 -11.09 -10.74
N HIS A 2 -10.69 -11.32 -10.11
CA HIS A 2 -10.53 -11.58 -8.69
C HIS A 2 -9.63 -10.49 -8.09
N LEU A 3 -10.22 -9.72 -7.19
CA LEU A 3 -9.56 -8.61 -6.50
C LEU A 3 -9.26 -9.04 -5.08
N HIS A 4 -8.03 -8.81 -4.63
CA HIS A 4 -7.70 -8.89 -3.21
C HIS A 4 -7.67 -7.48 -2.63
N ILE A 5 -8.34 -7.24 -1.51
CA ILE A 5 -8.57 -5.89 -1.00
C ILE A 5 -8.20 -5.83 0.48
N PHE A 6 -7.43 -4.81 0.87
CA PHE A 6 -7.16 -4.48 2.26
C PHE A 6 -6.89 -2.98 2.44
N SER A 7 -6.79 -2.53 3.69
CA SER A 7 -6.54 -1.14 4.10
C SER A 7 -5.90 -1.12 5.48
N ASP A 8 -5.48 0.06 5.94
CA ASP A 8 -5.08 0.34 7.33
C ASP A 8 -3.97 -0.60 7.84
N LEU A 9 -2.95 -0.85 7.00
CA LEU A 9 -1.84 -1.74 7.37
C LEU A 9 -0.95 -1.15 8.47
N HIS A 10 -0.81 0.18 8.53
CA HIS A 10 0.06 0.88 9.49
C HIS A 10 1.43 0.21 9.66
N ALA A 11 2.13 0.03 8.54
CA ALA A 11 3.41 -0.64 8.41
C ALA A 11 4.58 0.05 9.13
N ASP A 12 4.35 1.28 9.60
CA ASP A 12 5.22 2.10 10.43
C ASP A 12 4.99 1.87 11.93
N MET A 13 3.83 1.33 12.31
CA MET A 13 3.46 1.01 13.68
C MET A 13 3.76 -0.46 14.03
N ALA A 14 3.68 -1.36 13.04
CA ALA A 14 3.93 -2.78 13.24
C ALA A 14 4.44 -3.46 11.96
N ASP A 15 5.17 -4.57 12.14
CA ASP A 15 5.57 -5.42 11.02
C ASP A 15 4.35 -5.99 10.31
N ILE A 16 4.34 -5.88 8.98
CA ILE A 16 3.29 -6.47 8.16
C ILE A 16 3.54 -7.97 8.05
N LYS A 17 2.51 -8.77 8.32
CA LYS A 17 2.56 -10.20 8.04
C LYS A 17 2.56 -10.41 6.53
N PRO A 18 3.47 -11.23 5.97
CA PRO A 18 3.44 -11.56 4.55
C PRO A 18 2.05 -12.07 4.17
N ILE A 19 1.48 -11.52 3.10
CA ILE A 19 0.22 -12.03 2.57
C ILE A 19 0.55 -13.40 1.99
N PRO A 20 -0.17 -14.48 2.38
CA PRO A 20 0.03 -15.78 1.76
C PRO A 20 -0.13 -15.66 0.24
N ALA A 21 0.57 -16.52 -0.51
CA ALA A 21 0.48 -16.55 -1.96
C ALA A 21 -0.99 -16.44 -2.39
N LEU A 22 -1.26 -15.53 -3.33
CA LEU A 22 -2.60 -15.16 -3.78
C LEU A 22 -2.89 -15.81 -5.15
N PRO A 23 -3.07 -17.13 -5.25
CA PRO A 23 -3.26 -17.80 -6.53
C PRO A 23 -4.52 -17.28 -7.22
N GLY A 24 -4.34 -16.85 -8.48
CA GLY A 24 -5.44 -16.35 -9.30
C GLY A 24 -5.98 -14.98 -8.88
N VAL A 25 -5.21 -14.16 -8.15
CA VAL A 25 -5.53 -12.74 -7.94
C VAL A 25 -5.04 -11.93 -9.13
N ASP A 26 -5.93 -11.15 -9.74
CA ASP A 26 -5.62 -10.32 -10.89
C ASP A 26 -5.03 -8.96 -10.49
N VAL A 27 -5.40 -8.45 -9.30
CA VAL A 27 -4.93 -7.17 -8.75
C VAL A 27 -5.17 -7.10 -7.24
N VAL A 28 -4.26 -6.43 -6.54
CA VAL A 28 -4.43 -6.03 -5.15
C VAL A 28 -4.87 -4.56 -5.08
N VAL A 29 -5.95 -4.29 -4.36
CA VAL A 29 -6.45 -2.95 -4.09
C VAL A 29 -6.18 -2.59 -2.64
N VAL A 30 -5.54 -1.45 -2.41
CA VAL A 30 -5.18 -0.96 -1.07
C VAL A 30 -5.86 0.37 -0.81
N ALA A 31 -6.79 0.40 0.14
CA ALA A 31 -7.61 1.58 0.44
C ALA A 31 -7.01 2.47 1.53
N GLY A 32 -5.70 2.76 1.43
CA GLY A 32 -5.01 3.75 2.25
C GLY A 32 -4.52 3.27 3.61
N ASP A 33 -3.85 4.20 4.31
CA ASP A 33 -3.29 4.04 5.65
C ASP A 33 -2.32 2.85 5.74
N VAL A 34 -1.48 2.72 4.71
CA VAL A 34 -0.36 1.79 4.70
C VAL A 34 0.74 2.26 5.63
N GLY A 35 1.00 3.57 5.67
CA GLY A 35 2.02 4.17 6.54
C GLY A 35 2.27 5.63 6.20
N GLU A 36 3.09 6.31 7.01
CA GLU A 36 3.52 7.69 6.73
C GLU A 36 4.33 7.77 5.42
N GLY A 37 3.81 8.55 4.46
CA GLY A 37 4.39 8.77 3.14
C GLY A 37 4.01 7.70 2.08
N ALA A 38 3.60 8.16 0.89
CA ALA A 38 3.11 7.31 -0.20
C ALA A 38 4.20 6.41 -0.80
N VAL A 39 5.38 6.96 -1.04
CA VAL A 39 6.49 6.21 -1.66
C VAL A 39 6.97 5.11 -0.73
N ILE A 40 7.08 5.44 0.56
CA ILE A 40 7.46 4.48 1.60
C ILE A 40 6.36 3.42 1.74
N GLY A 41 5.09 3.83 1.89
CA GLY A 41 3.96 2.90 1.96
C GLY A 41 3.91 1.95 0.77
N PHE A 42 4.04 2.44 -0.45
CA PHE A 42 4.05 1.61 -1.65
C PHE A 42 5.24 0.63 -1.69
N ALA A 43 6.42 1.05 -1.23
CA ALA A 43 7.57 0.16 -1.08
C ALA A 43 7.26 -0.99 -0.11
N ARG A 44 6.60 -0.71 1.03
CA ARG A 44 6.16 -1.74 1.98
C ARG A 44 5.16 -2.72 1.36
N LEU A 45 4.24 -2.24 0.52
CA LEU A 45 3.31 -3.11 -0.20
C LEU A 45 4.03 -4.06 -1.17
N ARG A 46 5.10 -3.60 -1.81
CA ARG A 46 5.87 -4.43 -2.74
C ARG A 46 6.63 -5.56 -2.05
N GLU A 47 6.93 -5.44 -0.77
CA GLU A 47 7.57 -6.51 0.01
C GLU A 47 6.62 -7.68 0.29
N ILE A 48 5.31 -7.45 0.31
CA ILE A 48 4.30 -8.44 0.70
C ILE A 48 3.41 -8.91 -0.45
N VAL A 49 3.38 -8.16 -1.56
CA VAL A 49 2.64 -8.52 -2.78
C VAL A 49 3.63 -8.98 -3.84
N ALA A 50 3.33 -10.12 -4.46
CA ALA A 50 4.15 -10.69 -5.52
C ALA A 50 4.39 -9.68 -6.68
N GLU A 51 5.59 -9.73 -7.26
CA GLU A 51 6.04 -8.76 -8.27
C GLU A 51 5.14 -8.72 -9.52
N ASP A 52 4.60 -9.88 -9.91
CA ASP A 52 3.71 -10.06 -11.06
C ASP A 52 2.26 -9.64 -10.80
N VAL A 53 1.90 -9.37 -9.54
CA VAL A 53 0.55 -8.91 -9.17
C VAL A 53 0.53 -7.37 -9.11
N PRO A 54 -0.32 -6.71 -9.93
CA PRO A 54 -0.44 -5.26 -9.91
C PRO A 54 -1.07 -4.79 -8.60
N ILE A 55 -0.67 -3.59 -8.16
CA ILE A 55 -1.21 -2.92 -6.98
C ILE A 55 -1.88 -1.62 -7.41
N VAL A 56 -3.10 -1.40 -6.93
CA VAL A 56 -3.80 -0.11 -7.01
C VAL A 56 -3.97 0.39 -5.59
N MET A 57 -3.26 1.45 -5.24
CA MET A 57 -3.34 2.09 -3.92
C MET A 57 -4.08 3.42 -4.03
N VAL A 58 -5.01 3.66 -3.11
CA VAL A 58 -5.52 4.99 -2.80
C VAL A 58 -4.80 5.45 -1.54
N MET A 59 -4.31 6.68 -1.52
CA MET A 59 -3.69 7.25 -0.32
C MET A 59 -4.77 7.62 0.70
N GLY A 60 -4.61 7.12 1.93
CA GLY A 60 -5.37 7.52 3.11
C GLY A 60 -4.75 8.74 3.80
N ASN A 61 -5.23 9.07 5.00
CA ASN A 61 -4.72 10.23 5.74
C ASN A 61 -3.29 10.02 6.25
N HIS A 62 -2.89 8.77 6.56
CA HIS A 62 -1.56 8.50 7.10
C HIS A 62 -0.46 8.78 6.08
N GLU A 63 -0.72 8.55 4.79
CA GLU A 63 0.22 8.92 3.73
C GLU A 63 0.49 10.44 3.65
N PHE A 64 -0.40 11.27 4.19
CA PHE A 64 -0.26 12.72 4.26
C PHE A 64 0.12 13.24 5.65
N TYR A 65 0.53 12.38 6.59
CA TYR A 65 0.95 12.87 7.89
C TYR A 65 2.08 13.89 7.77
N HIS A 66 1.91 15.03 8.46
CA HIS A 66 2.78 16.20 8.41
C HIS A 66 2.98 16.85 7.04
N ARG A 67 2.18 16.48 6.02
CA ARG A 67 2.32 16.93 4.64
C ARG A 67 0.96 17.21 4.00
N ILE A 68 1.00 17.74 2.78
CA ILE A 68 -0.17 17.96 1.93
C ILE A 68 0.02 17.26 0.59
N TYR A 69 -1.08 17.04 -0.12
CA TYR A 69 -1.09 16.32 -1.40
C TYR A 69 -0.03 16.78 -2.41
N PRO A 70 0.15 18.09 -2.68
CA PRO A 70 1.19 18.54 -3.60
C PRO A 70 2.63 18.21 -3.17
N ASP A 71 2.90 18.12 -1.87
CA ASP A 71 4.25 17.85 -1.37
C ASP A 71 4.57 16.35 -1.39
N GLU A 72 3.55 15.52 -1.21
CA GLU A 72 3.71 14.07 -1.29
C GLU A 72 3.90 13.62 -2.74
N LEU A 73 3.16 14.21 -3.70
CA LEU A 73 3.36 13.93 -5.12
C LEU A 73 4.76 14.25 -5.65
N LYS A 74 5.47 15.22 -5.05
CA LYS A 74 6.83 15.59 -5.48
C LYS A 74 7.89 14.52 -5.13
N GLN A 75 7.54 13.55 -4.30
CA GLN A 75 8.45 12.48 -3.88
C GLN A 75 8.35 11.22 -4.75
N ALA A 76 7.25 11.07 -5.49
CA ALA A 76 6.98 9.92 -6.35
C ALA A 76 7.71 10.01 -7.70
#